data_AF-A0A2D7V0K4-F1
#
_entry.id   AF-A0A2D7V0K4-F1
#
_cell.length_a   1.000
_cell.length_b   1.000
_cell.length_c   1.000
_cell.angle_alpha   90.00
_cell.angle_beta   90.00
_cell.angle_gamma   90.00
#
_symmetry.space_group_name_H-M   'P 1'
#
loop_
_entity.id
_entity.type
_entity.pdbx_description
1 polymer ?
#
loop_
_entity_poly.entity_id
_entity_poly.type
_entity_poly.pdbx_seq_one_letter_code
_entity_poly.pdbx_strand_id
1 'polypeptide(L)'
;TIYDNLNDSQPSKILTQEELWEIETNFEQKEILWASVVKNSETLRIMLVEAGLEIPPWLGRVDSNEQMIEMLQELEQDKEDLIESLNIEIQEWKKIGLNIEFIESSDTSLWEKSEDLETLRPLAGTANILLESIELLDSSIDNERIEEIRESIIHDWHNPDAMQFETNEIEKISRRQERHLAMLFQRAEDLSIDVSKSNKWTLAEFENKIYDAEINRDRDEEKEANRRRILEKKAKEKPVNVVTKPNKIKIQQSNNNIIEENYWIENTTADGKKFYFNKQTKESTWKKPTFMPINEVKSVQIVEEIEQSVVHIENEEVEEILEETPDENQESESENQSSISNEEEQYLKNYLGIIGKDPLIIESSRPRDLRIQRLLRLIPLIESEFNNDERLELANTLEPLMKNIEKWVRVRSEHRRCWESSEGLIAQMDRLQNILNDVPGPGIQLPIGFDDRPLPKTKQGIIREIENISNDGLVSVSGGIKAL
;
A
#
# COMPACT_ATOMS: atom_id res chain seq x y z
N THR A 1 50.86 8.73 -94.32
CA THR A 1 50.72 10.17 -94.03
C THR A 1 50.08 10.28 -92.66
N ILE A 2 50.77 10.64 -91.57
CA ILE A 2 51.91 11.56 -91.46
C ILE A 2 53.08 10.86 -90.74
N TYR A 3 54.22 10.74 -91.43
CA TYR A 3 55.52 10.36 -90.87
C TYR A 3 56.56 11.27 -91.51
N ASP A 4 56.43 12.57 -91.23
CA ASP A 4 57.35 13.63 -91.65
C ASP A 4 57.23 14.77 -90.63
N ASN A 5 58.07 14.72 -89.60
CA ASN A 5 58.59 15.83 -88.79
C ASN A 5 59.32 15.29 -87.54
N LEU A 6 60.33 14.45 -87.81
CA LEU A 6 61.40 14.10 -86.85
C LEU A 6 62.70 14.74 -87.32
N ASN A 7 62.72 16.07 -87.37
CA ASN A 7 63.92 16.90 -87.47
C ASN A 7 63.55 18.38 -87.29
N ASP A 8 63.32 18.78 -86.04
CA ASP A 8 63.63 20.15 -85.63
C ASP A 8 63.97 20.15 -84.15
N SER A 9 65.27 19.93 -83.87
CA SER A 9 65.84 20.05 -82.53
C SER A 9 65.94 21.53 -82.17
N GLN A 10 64.80 22.13 -81.83
CA GLN A 10 64.76 23.46 -81.20
C GLN A 10 65.72 23.46 -80.02
N PRO A 11 66.62 24.46 -79.88
CA PRO A 11 67.47 24.55 -78.71
C PRO A 11 66.56 24.66 -77.48
N SER A 12 66.79 23.81 -76.49
CA SER A 12 66.06 23.83 -75.22
C SER A 12 66.05 25.25 -74.68
N LYS A 13 64.85 25.89 -74.66
CA LYS A 13 64.69 27.23 -74.11
C LYS A 13 65.21 27.21 -72.68
N ILE A 14 66.31 27.94 -72.43
CA ILE A 14 66.84 28.10 -71.09
C ILE A 14 65.82 28.98 -70.35
N LEU A 15 65.03 28.34 -69.49
CA LEU A 15 64.06 29.00 -68.62
C LEU A 15 64.79 30.07 -67.82
N THR A 16 64.19 31.26 -67.70
CA THR A 16 64.76 32.29 -66.82
C THR A 16 64.65 31.84 -65.37
N GLN A 17 65.45 32.43 -64.48
CA GLN A 17 65.35 32.14 -63.05
C GLN A 17 63.92 32.42 -62.52
N GLU A 18 63.27 33.46 -63.05
CA GLU A 18 61.87 33.82 -62.74
C GLU A 18 60.88 32.76 -63.25
N GLU A 19 61.01 32.29 -64.49
CA GLU A 19 60.19 31.19 -65.04
C GLU A 19 60.37 29.87 -64.26
N LEU A 20 61.58 29.62 -63.71
CA LEU A 20 61.82 28.47 -62.83
C LEU A 20 61.15 28.63 -61.46
N TRP A 21 61.20 29.82 -60.85
CA TRP A 21 60.49 30.12 -59.59
C TRP A 21 58.96 30.03 -59.76
N GLU A 22 58.41 30.48 -60.90
CA GLU A 22 56.99 30.31 -61.22
C GLU A 22 56.61 28.83 -61.38
N ILE A 23 57.47 28.01 -61.99
CA ILE A 23 57.23 26.57 -62.10
C ILE A 23 57.26 25.88 -60.72
N GLU A 24 58.26 26.20 -59.89
CA GLU A 24 58.42 25.59 -58.56
C GLU A 24 57.23 25.95 -57.65
N THR A 25 56.85 27.22 -57.58
CA THR A 25 55.68 27.67 -56.80
C THR A 25 54.36 27.07 -57.30
N ASN A 26 54.21 26.81 -58.60
CA ASN A 26 53.08 26.06 -59.14
C ASN A 26 53.09 24.57 -58.78
N PHE A 27 54.27 23.97 -58.56
CA PHE A 27 54.38 22.60 -58.05
C PHE A 27 54.06 22.54 -56.55
N GLU A 28 54.63 23.44 -55.73
CA GLU A 28 54.30 23.56 -54.29
C GLU A 28 52.79 23.74 -54.08
N GLN A 29 52.14 24.65 -54.83
CA GLN A 29 50.69 24.87 -54.75
C GLN A 29 49.89 23.61 -55.12
N LYS A 30 50.37 22.81 -56.08
CA LYS A 30 49.75 21.52 -56.41
C LYS A 30 49.95 20.51 -55.28
N GLU A 31 51.16 20.35 -54.74
CA GLU A 31 51.39 19.41 -53.63
C GLU A 31 50.50 19.75 -52.42
N ILE A 32 50.35 21.04 -52.08
CA ILE A 32 49.43 21.51 -51.04
C ILE A 32 47.97 21.13 -51.37
N LEU A 33 47.53 21.33 -52.61
CA LEU A 33 46.16 21.00 -53.03
C LEU A 33 45.91 19.48 -53.05
N TRP A 34 46.87 18.67 -53.48
CA TRP A 34 46.79 17.20 -53.43
C TRP A 34 46.79 16.68 -51.99
N ALA A 35 47.62 17.24 -51.10
CA ALA A 35 47.60 16.90 -49.68
C ALA A 35 46.26 17.27 -49.01
N SER A 36 45.68 18.42 -49.38
CA SER A 36 44.34 18.86 -48.95
C SER A 36 43.26 17.88 -49.43
N VAL A 37 43.26 17.51 -50.72
CA VAL A 37 42.34 16.49 -51.29
C VAL A 37 42.40 15.17 -50.54
N VAL A 38 43.61 14.64 -50.29
CA VAL A 38 43.79 13.38 -49.56
C VAL A 38 43.22 13.50 -48.15
N LYS A 39 43.61 14.54 -47.41
CA LYS A 39 43.13 14.80 -46.04
C LYS A 39 41.60 14.91 -45.99
N ASN A 40 41.01 15.77 -46.82
CA ASN A 40 39.56 16.00 -46.85
C ASN A 40 38.82 14.70 -47.20
N SER A 41 39.33 13.92 -48.16
CA SER A 41 38.73 12.64 -48.54
C SER A 41 38.79 11.59 -47.42
N GLU A 42 39.85 11.60 -46.60
CA GLU A 42 39.99 10.70 -45.46
C GLU A 42 39.08 11.11 -44.30
N THR A 43 39.07 12.40 -43.92
CA THR A 43 38.16 12.94 -42.89
C THR A 43 36.69 12.71 -43.25
N LEU A 44 36.31 13.03 -44.49
CA LEU A 44 34.94 12.87 -44.96
C LEU A 44 34.51 11.40 -45.01
N ARG A 45 35.43 10.49 -45.34
CA ARG A 45 35.17 9.05 -45.29
C ARG A 45 34.89 8.56 -43.88
N ILE A 46 35.62 9.08 -42.89
CA ILE A 46 35.42 8.74 -41.48
C ILE A 46 34.04 9.25 -41.03
N MET A 47 33.74 10.53 -41.25
CA MET A 47 32.44 11.14 -40.89
C MET A 47 31.23 10.45 -41.56
N LEU A 48 31.33 10.09 -42.84
CA LEU A 48 30.26 9.36 -43.54
C LEU A 48 30.03 7.96 -42.96
N VAL A 49 31.10 7.27 -42.53
CA VAL A 49 30.99 5.95 -41.89
C VAL A 49 30.41 6.09 -40.47
N GLU A 50 30.82 7.11 -39.71
CA GLU A 50 30.24 7.45 -38.39
C GLU A 50 28.75 7.81 -38.48
N ALA A 51 28.31 8.45 -39.58
CA ALA A 51 26.91 8.80 -39.83
C ALA A 51 26.10 7.70 -40.55
N GLY A 52 26.71 6.56 -40.89
CA GLY A 52 26.04 5.46 -41.61
C GLY A 52 25.63 5.78 -43.06
N LEU A 53 26.21 6.81 -43.67
CA LEU A 53 25.87 7.31 -45.01
C LEU A 53 26.66 6.60 -46.13
N GLU A 54 26.09 6.52 -47.33
CA GLU A 54 26.77 5.91 -48.49
C GLU A 54 27.96 6.75 -48.96
N ILE A 55 29.10 6.09 -49.21
CA ILE A 55 30.33 6.73 -49.68
C ILE A 55 30.17 7.18 -51.15
N PRO A 56 30.25 8.47 -51.48
CA PRO A 56 30.04 8.93 -52.85
C PRO A 56 31.12 8.45 -53.84
N PRO A 57 30.77 8.13 -55.10
CA PRO A 57 31.69 7.61 -56.11
C PRO A 57 32.70 8.66 -56.65
N TRP A 58 32.60 9.90 -56.18
CA TRP A 58 33.49 11.02 -56.48
C TRP A 58 34.48 11.36 -55.35
N LEU A 59 34.38 10.69 -54.19
CA LEU A 59 35.27 10.90 -53.06
C LEU A 59 36.74 10.63 -53.45
N GLY A 60 37.65 11.52 -53.02
CA GLY A 60 39.09 11.42 -53.31
C GLY A 60 39.52 11.86 -54.71
N ARG A 61 38.60 12.36 -55.54
CA ARG A 61 38.97 12.99 -56.82
C ARG A 61 39.34 14.46 -56.62
N VAL A 62 40.35 14.92 -57.35
CA VAL A 62 40.89 16.29 -57.24
C VAL A 62 39.90 17.36 -57.73
N ASP A 63 39.09 17.03 -58.74
CA ASP A 63 38.02 17.89 -59.28
C ASP A 63 36.81 18.04 -58.35
N SER A 64 36.64 17.15 -57.38
CA SER A 64 35.57 17.21 -56.36
C SER A 64 36.05 17.77 -55.00
N ASN A 65 37.21 18.42 -54.92
CA ASN A 65 37.71 18.94 -53.63
C ASN A 65 36.78 20.00 -53.01
N GLU A 66 36.21 20.88 -53.82
CA GLU A 66 35.27 21.91 -53.37
C GLU A 66 33.98 21.28 -52.82
N GLN A 67 33.48 20.23 -53.48
CA GLN A 67 32.34 19.42 -53.02
C GLN A 67 32.65 18.63 -51.74
N MET A 68 33.89 18.13 -51.57
CA MET A 68 34.33 17.50 -50.32
C MET A 68 34.37 18.51 -49.17
N ILE A 69 34.77 19.76 -49.43
CA ILE A 69 34.81 20.81 -48.41
C ILE A 69 33.39 21.26 -48.04
N GLU A 70 32.51 21.47 -49.02
CA GLU A 70 31.10 21.84 -48.80
C GLU A 70 30.37 20.79 -47.96
N MET A 71 30.49 19.50 -48.31
CA MET A 71 29.84 18.41 -47.57
C MET A 71 30.50 18.11 -46.22
N LEU A 72 31.79 18.40 -46.04
CA LEU A 72 32.44 18.39 -44.71
C LEU A 72 31.86 19.48 -43.82
N GLN A 73 31.67 20.70 -44.34
CA GLN A 73 31.09 21.81 -43.59
C GLN A 73 29.62 21.56 -43.21
N GLU A 74 28.84 20.95 -44.10
CA GLU A 74 27.45 20.55 -43.83
C GLU A 74 27.40 19.50 -42.69
N LEU A 75 28.20 18.44 -42.76
CA LEU A 75 28.25 17.39 -41.72
C LEU A 75 28.86 17.89 -40.40
N GLU A 76 29.79 18.84 -40.43
CA GLU A 76 30.35 19.48 -39.24
C GLU A 76 29.31 20.38 -38.57
N GLN A 77 28.53 21.15 -39.34
CA GLN A 77 27.41 21.96 -38.84
C GLN A 77 26.29 21.08 -38.25
N ASP A 78 25.85 20.03 -38.96
CA ASP A 78 24.84 19.09 -38.46
C ASP A 78 25.26 18.46 -37.12
N LYS A 79 26.56 18.16 -36.97
CA LYS A 79 27.14 17.63 -35.74
C LYS A 79 27.20 18.67 -34.62
N GLU A 80 27.54 19.93 -34.92
CA GLU A 80 27.50 21.03 -33.95
C GLU A 80 26.07 21.31 -33.49
N ASP A 81 25.11 21.43 -34.41
CA ASP A 81 23.69 21.66 -34.13
C ASP A 81 23.10 20.53 -33.27
N LEU A 82 23.42 19.26 -33.58
CA LEU A 82 22.97 18.12 -32.79
C LEU A 82 23.61 18.14 -31.39
N ILE A 83 24.91 18.43 -31.26
CA ILE A 83 25.58 18.55 -29.96
C ILE A 83 25.00 19.72 -29.15
N GLU A 84 24.67 20.86 -29.75
CA GLU A 84 23.98 21.96 -29.06
C GLU A 84 22.61 21.51 -28.55
N SER A 85 21.81 20.82 -29.38
CA SER A 85 20.50 20.32 -28.99
C SER A 85 20.56 19.32 -27.82
N LEU A 86 21.50 18.38 -27.86
CA LEU A 86 21.72 17.41 -26.77
C LEU A 86 22.21 18.10 -25.50
N ASN A 87 23.07 19.11 -25.60
CA ASN A 87 23.50 19.87 -24.43
C ASN A 87 22.33 20.63 -23.79
N ILE A 88 21.43 21.23 -24.58
CA ILE A 88 20.23 21.90 -24.06
C ILE A 88 19.36 20.89 -23.29
N GLU A 89 19.07 19.73 -23.89
CA GLU A 89 18.27 18.65 -23.29
C GLU A 89 18.89 18.12 -21.99
N ILE A 90 20.21 17.88 -21.97
CA ILE A 90 20.97 17.49 -20.78
C ILE A 90 20.89 18.56 -19.68
N GLN A 91 20.93 19.85 -20.02
CA GLN A 91 20.75 20.94 -19.03
C GLN A 91 19.31 21.03 -18.51
N GLU A 92 18.30 20.69 -19.33
CA GLU A 92 16.91 20.57 -18.86
C GLU A 92 16.77 19.41 -17.87
N TRP A 93 17.39 18.25 -18.12
CA TRP A 93 17.41 17.13 -17.19
C TRP A 93 18.13 17.48 -15.87
N LYS A 94 19.28 18.19 -15.92
CA LYS A 94 19.94 18.74 -14.71
C LYS A 94 19.02 19.67 -13.92
N LYS A 95 18.24 20.50 -14.61
CA LYS A 95 17.34 21.49 -13.98
C LYS A 95 16.14 20.84 -13.29
N ILE A 96 15.64 19.73 -13.84
CA ILE A 96 14.62 18.87 -13.21
C ILE A 96 15.21 18.11 -12.00
N GLY A 97 16.54 17.93 -11.98
CA GLY A 97 17.29 17.32 -10.88
C GLY A 97 17.67 15.86 -11.13
N LEU A 98 17.50 15.35 -12.35
CA LEU A 98 17.85 13.97 -12.71
C LEU A 98 19.37 13.74 -12.64
N ASN A 99 19.79 12.61 -12.08
CA ASN A 99 21.19 12.21 -12.10
C ASN A 99 21.57 11.75 -13.52
N ILE A 100 22.67 12.31 -14.03
CA ILE A 100 23.23 12.04 -15.35
C ILE A 100 24.74 11.82 -15.31
N GLU A 101 25.30 11.50 -14.14
CA GLU A 101 26.72 11.16 -13.98
C GLU A 101 27.13 10.03 -14.93
N PHE A 102 26.23 9.08 -15.23
CA PHE A 102 26.47 7.98 -16.18
C PHE A 102 26.64 8.44 -17.64
N ILE A 103 26.03 9.58 -18.02
CA ILE A 103 26.16 10.20 -19.35
C ILE A 103 27.47 10.98 -19.44
N GLU A 104 27.86 11.67 -18.36
CA GLU A 104 29.08 12.49 -18.29
C GLU A 104 30.35 11.66 -18.06
N SER A 105 30.27 10.48 -17.41
CA SER A 105 31.42 9.65 -17.04
C SER A 105 31.96 8.75 -18.15
N SER A 106 31.30 8.70 -19.30
CA SER A 106 31.68 7.83 -20.42
C SER A 106 32.54 8.59 -21.44
N ASP A 107 33.76 8.10 -21.71
CA ASP A 107 34.77 8.73 -22.60
C ASP A 107 34.35 8.86 -24.09
N THR A 108 33.17 8.35 -24.48
CA THR A 108 32.61 8.43 -25.84
C THR A 108 31.97 9.78 -26.15
N SER A 109 31.97 10.15 -27.43
CA SER A 109 31.42 11.42 -27.92
C SER A 109 29.90 11.49 -27.74
N LEU A 110 29.34 12.67 -27.49
CA LEU A 110 27.89 12.88 -27.44
C LEU A 110 27.19 12.48 -28.76
N TRP A 111 27.89 12.59 -29.89
CA TRP A 111 27.43 12.09 -31.18
C TRP A 111 27.19 10.57 -31.16
N GLU A 112 28.15 9.81 -30.63
CA GLU A 112 28.08 8.33 -30.53
C GLU A 112 27.01 7.86 -29.54
N LYS A 113 26.68 8.70 -28.54
CA LYS A 113 25.62 8.45 -27.56
C LYS A 113 24.22 8.89 -28.03
N SER A 114 24.08 9.48 -29.21
CA SER A 114 22.80 10.04 -29.67
C SER A 114 21.69 8.98 -29.76
N GLU A 115 21.99 7.79 -30.29
CA GLU A 115 21.06 6.66 -30.37
C GLU A 115 20.66 6.13 -28.97
N ASP A 116 21.63 6.02 -28.04
CA ASP A 116 21.35 5.66 -26.64
C ASP A 116 20.46 6.71 -25.96
N LEU A 117 20.73 8.00 -26.19
CA LEU A 117 19.96 9.13 -25.65
C LEU A 117 18.50 9.12 -26.16
N GLU A 118 18.24 8.74 -27.41
CA GLU A 118 16.87 8.58 -27.92
C GLU A 118 16.05 7.55 -27.11
N THR A 119 16.69 6.48 -26.62
CA THR A 119 16.01 5.51 -25.74
C THR A 119 15.72 6.07 -24.35
N LEU A 120 16.53 7.04 -23.88
CA LEU A 120 16.41 7.69 -22.58
C LEU A 120 15.41 8.84 -22.55
N ARG A 121 15.22 9.57 -23.67
CA ARG A 121 14.21 10.65 -23.81
C ARG A 121 12.83 10.32 -23.22
N PRO A 122 12.16 9.21 -23.60
CA PRO A 122 10.83 8.87 -23.04
C PRO A 122 10.89 8.55 -21.54
N LEU A 123 12.02 8.05 -21.03
CA LEU A 123 12.20 7.77 -19.60
C LEU A 123 12.40 9.08 -18.81
N ALA A 124 13.22 10.01 -19.31
CA ALA A 124 13.37 11.34 -18.72
C ALA A 124 12.03 12.12 -18.69
N GLY A 125 11.27 12.07 -19.80
CA GLY A 125 9.92 12.64 -19.86
C GLY A 125 8.96 12.01 -18.86
N THR A 126 9.05 10.69 -18.66
CA THR A 126 8.27 9.97 -17.65
C THR A 126 8.67 10.40 -16.23
N ALA A 127 9.98 10.45 -15.94
CA ALA A 127 10.52 10.87 -14.65
C ALA A 127 10.09 12.29 -14.28
N ASN A 128 10.08 13.24 -15.23
CA ASN A 128 9.55 14.59 -15.01
C ASN A 128 8.06 14.56 -14.60
N ILE A 129 7.22 13.78 -15.30
CA ILE A 129 5.79 13.64 -14.95
C ILE A 129 5.62 13.04 -13.55
N LEU A 130 6.46 12.07 -13.15
CA LEU A 130 6.42 11.49 -11.81
C LEU A 130 6.87 12.47 -10.73
N LEU A 131 7.91 13.29 -10.99
CA LEU A 131 8.36 14.35 -10.08
C LEU A 131 7.29 15.45 -9.92
N GLU A 132 6.67 15.91 -11.01
CA GLU A 132 5.50 16.81 -10.95
C GLU A 132 4.33 16.18 -10.17
N SER A 133 4.11 14.87 -10.32
CA SER A 133 3.08 14.14 -9.56
C SER A 133 3.39 14.09 -8.06
N ILE A 134 4.67 13.95 -7.69
CA ILE A 134 5.15 13.99 -6.30
C ILE A 134 4.94 15.37 -5.68
N GLU A 135 5.16 16.47 -6.41
CA GLU A 135 4.90 17.83 -5.91
C GLU A 135 3.42 18.10 -5.62
N LEU A 136 2.51 17.32 -6.21
CA LEU A 136 1.07 17.37 -5.94
C LEU A 136 0.64 16.50 -4.76
N LEU A 137 1.48 15.59 -4.27
CA LEU A 137 1.20 14.77 -3.09
C LEU A 137 1.38 15.59 -1.80
N ASP A 138 0.54 15.30 -0.81
CA ASP A 138 0.63 15.94 0.50
C ASP A 138 1.78 15.33 1.32
N SER A 139 2.88 16.07 1.47
CA SER A 139 4.06 15.66 2.24
C SER A 139 3.88 15.68 3.77
N SER A 140 2.73 16.12 4.30
CA SER A 140 2.45 16.01 5.74
C SER A 140 2.15 14.57 6.19
N ILE A 141 1.87 13.67 5.24
CA ILE A 141 1.66 12.23 5.46
C ILE A 141 2.57 11.48 4.50
N ASP A 142 3.16 10.36 4.95
CA ASP A 142 4.07 9.52 4.16
C ASP A 142 5.36 10.20 3.67
N ASN A 143 5.77 11.33 4.27
CA ASN A 143 6.95 12.13 3.86
C ASN A 143 8.20 11.30 3.57
N GLU A 144 8.58 10.41 4.49
CA GLU A 144 9.76 9.53 4.34
C GLU A 144 9.68 8.68 3.07
N ARG A 145 8.51 8.08 2.81
CA ARG A 145 8.27 7.28 1.60
C ARG A 145 8.21 8.15 0.34
N ILE A 146 7.64 9.35 0.40
CA ILE A 146 7.60 10.28 -0.74
C ILE A 146 9.01 10.71 -1.15
N GLU A 147 9.89 10.98 -0.18
CA GLU A 147 11.29 11.32 -0.47
C GLU A 147 12.11 10.10 -0.93
N GLU A 148 11.88 8.88 -0.42
CA GLU A 148 12.47 7.65 -0.99
C GLU A 148 12.13 7.49 -2.49
N ILE A 149 10.86 7.68 -2.85
CA ILE A 149 10.37 7.61 -4.23
C ILE A 149 11.02 8.71 -5.09
N ARG A 150 11.11 9.95 -4.58
CA ARG A 150 11.79 11.07 -5.26
C ARG A 150 13.24 10.73 -5.56
N GLU A 151 13.99 10.25 -4.56
CA GLU A 151 15.40 9.92 -4.70
C GLU A 151 15.61 8.77 -5.70
N SER A 152 14.79 7.72 -5.69
CA SER A 152 14.88 6.66 -6.69
C SER A 152 14.53 7.15 -8.10
N ILE A 153 13.55 8.04 -8.28
CA ILE A 153 13.30 8.64 -9.60
C ILE A 153 14.49 9.49 -10.06
N ILE A 154 15.11 10.27 -9.17
CA ILE A 154 16.29 11.07 -9.51
C ILE A 154 17.48 10.21 -9.95
N HIS A 155 17.70 9.06 -9.31
CA HIS A 155 18.88 8.21 -9.55
C HIS A 155 18.65 7.13 -10.62
N ASP A 156 17.51 6.43 -10.58
CA ASP A 156 17.24 5.20 -11.34
C ASP A 156 16.33 5.42 -12.56
N TRP A 157 16.07 6.66 -12.99
CA TRP A 157 15.17 6.95 -14.13
C TRP A 157 15.56 6.28 -15.46
N HIS A 158 16.84 5.94 -15.63
CA HIS A 158 17.31 5.17 -16.79
C HIS A 158 16.78 3.72 -16.82
N ASN A 159 16.17 3.23 -15.73
CA ASN A 159 15.65 1.87 -15.60
C ASN A 159 14.12 1.86 -15.73
N PRO A 160 13.54 1.26 -16.80
CA PRO A 160 12.09 1.23 -17.00
C PRO A 160 11.35 0.45 -15.91
N ASP A 161 11.95 -0.60 -15.34
CA ASP A 161 11.32 -1.41 -14.28
C ASP A 161 11.22 -0.63 -12.97
N ALA A 162 12.26 0.16 -12.64
CA ALA A 162 12.24 1.07 -11.48
C ALA A 162 11.17 2.15 -11.67
N MET A 163 11.13 2.81 -12.84
CA MET A 163 10.13 3.82 -13.14
C MET A 163 8.70 3.26 -13.08
N GLN A 164 8.48 2.04 -13.56
CA GLN A 164 7.18 1.39 -13.46
C GLN A 164 6.81 1.02 -12.02
N PHE A 165 7.78 0.60 -11.19
CA PHE A 165 7.55 0.37 -9.77
C PHE A 165 7.16 1.67 -9.04
N GLU A 166 7.93 2.75 -9.21
CA GLU A 166 7.65 4.03 -8.54
C GLU A 166 6.36 4.69 -9.03
N THR A 167 5.98 4.51 -10.31
CA THR A 167 4.66 4.90 -10.83
C THR A 167 3.52 4.24 -10.05
N ASN A 168 3.64 2.95 -9.73
CA ASN A 168 2.64 2.21 -8.97
C ASN A 168 2.59 2.66 -7.49
N GLU A 169 3.72 3.03 -6.91
CA GLU A 169 3.81 3.54 -5.53
C GLU A 169 3.18 4.93 -5.40
N ILE A 170 3.47 5.85 -6.34
CA ILE A 170 2.81 7.16 -6.44
C ILE A 170 1.29 6.98 -6.59
N GLU A 171 0.83 6.07 -7.44
CA GLU A 171 -0.61 5.82 -7.60
C GLU A 171 -1.27 5.29 -6.31
N LYS A 172 -0.58 4.45 -5.53
CA LYS A 172 -1.07 3.99 -4.22
C LYS A 172 -1.16 5.14 -3.22
N ILE A 173 -0.13 5.98 -3.09
CA ILE A 173 -0.11 7.12 -2.17
C ILE A 173 -1.20 8.12 -2.57
N SER A 174 -1.30 8.48 -3.85
CA SER A 174 -2.34 9.36 -4.38
C SER A 174 -3.75 8.85 -4.03
N ARG A 175 -4.07 7.59 -4.38
CA ARG A 175 -5.36 6.95 -4.03
C ARG A 175 -5.62 6.90 -2.52
N ARG A 176 -4.59 6.70 -1.70
CA ARG A 176 -4.69 6.72 -0.23
C ARG A 176 -5.05 8.13 0.26
N GLN A 177 -4.36 9.16 -0.22
CA GLN A 177 -4.60 10.55 0.13
C GLN A 177 -5.99 11.02 -0.32
N GLU A 178 -6.43 10.69 -1.55
CA GLU A 178 -7.80 10.97 -2.02
C GLU A 178 -8.88 10.35 -1.12
N ARG A 179 -8.72 9.07 -0.76
CA ARG A 179 -9.67 8.36 0.12
C ARG A 179 -9.64 8.90 1.54
N HIS A 180 -8.47 9.30 2.03
CA HIS A 180 -8.32 9.95 3.33
C HIS A 180 -9.06 11.28 3.34
N LEU A 181 -8.79 12.15 2.37
CA LEU A 181 -9.44 13.44 2.18
C LEU A 181 -10.97 13.30 2.10
N ALA A 182 -11.49 12.36 1.30
CA ALA A 182 -12.93 12.10 1.21
C ALA A 182 -13.57 11.71 2.56
N MET A 183 -12.84 10.94 3.38
CA MET A 183 -13.26 10.55 4.72
C MET A 183 -13.18 11.70 5.74
N LEU A 184 -12.18 12.59 5.64
CA LEU A 184 -12.12 13.82 6.43
C LEU A 184 -13.28 14.76 6.08
N PHE A 185 -13.63 14.91 4.80
CA PHE A 185 -14.83 15.66 4.38
C PHE A 185 -16.12 15.07 4.96
N GLN A 186 -16.30 13.75 4.89
CA GLN A 186 -17.46 13.08 5.49
C GLN A 186 -17.53 13.33 7.00
N ARG A 187 -16.39 13.32 7.71
CA ARG A 187 -16.37 13.61 9.15
C ARG A 187 -16.57 15.09 9.48
N ALA A 188 -16.11 16.00 8.62
CA ALA A 188 -16.38 17.42 8.76
C ALA A 188 -17.88 17.73 8.60
N GLU A 189 -18.59 17.01 7.73
CA GLU A 189 -20.05 17.10 7.58
C GLU A 189 -20.78 16.62 8.86
N ASP A 190 -20.43 15.43 9.39
CA ASP A 190 -20.93 14.90 10.66
C ASP A 190 -20.81 15.93 11.80
N LEU A 191 -19.65 16.59 11.88
CA LEU A 191 -19.31 17.58 12.91
C LEU A 191 -19.79 19.00 12.57
N SER A 192 -20.39 19.22 11.40
CA SER A 192 -20.84 20.53 10.90
C SER A 192 -19.74 21.62 10.91
N ILE A 193 -18.51 21.23 10.60
CA ILE A 193 -17.33 22.12 10.50
C ILE A 193 -17.44 22.95 9.20
N ASP A 194 -17.05 24.24 9.25
CA ASP A 194 -16.89 25.03 8.02
C ASP A 194 -15.63 24.59 7.27
N VAL A 195 -15.85 23.91 6.14
CA VAL A 195 -14.80 23.37 5.28
C VAL A 195 -14.41 24.33 4.14
N SER A 196 -14.91 25.57 4.13
CA SER A 196 -14.70 26.56 3.03
C SER A 196 -13.24 26.91 2.70
N LYS A 197 -12.29 26.54 3.56
CA LYS A 197 -10.84 26.78 3.39
C LYS A 197 -10.02 25.48 3.24
N SER A 198 -10.65 24.32 3.06
CA SER A 198 -9.98 23.01 2.93
C SER A 198 -8.88 22.96 1.89
N ASN A 199 -9.07 23.62 0.74
CA ASN A 199 -8.12 23.62 -0.38
C ASN A 199 -6.77 24.29 -0.05
N LYS A 200 -6.53 24.69 1.20
CA LYS A 200 -5.28 25.26 1.72
C LYS A 200 -4.75 24.49 2.94
N TRP A 201 -5.41 23.43 3.37
CA TRP A 201 -4.99 22.62 4.51
C TRP A 201 -4.31 21.38 3.97
N THR A 202 -3.21 21.00 4.60
CA THR A 202 -2.70 19.64 4.45
C THR A 202 -3.65 18.64 5.10
N LEU A 203 -3.56 17.36 4.74
CA LEU A 203 -4.32 16.29 5.38
C LEU A 203 -4.05 16.25 6.89
N ALA A 204 -2.80 16.41 7.34
CA ALA A 204 -2.48 16.49 8.77
C ALA A 204 -3.11 17.73 9.45
N GLU A 205 -3.15 18.89 8.80
CA GLU A 205 -3.86 20.06 9.33
C GLU A 205 -5.37 19.82 9.44
N PHE A 206 -5.96 19.09 8.50
CA PHE A 206 -7.38 18.79 8.47
C PHE A 206 -7.74 17.72 9.52
N GLU A 207 -6.90 16.68 9.69
CA GLU A 207 -6.98 15.74 10.81
C GLU A 207 -6.96 16.46 12.16
N ASN A 208 -6.01 17.38 12.38
CA ASN A 208 -5.90 18.15 13.63
C ASN A 208 -7.15 19.01 13.90
N LYS A 209 -7.73 19.66 12.88
CA LYS A 209 -8.97 20.45 13.04
C LYS A 209 -10.18 19.58 13.36
N ILE A 210 -10.28 18.39 12.77
CA ILE A 210 -11.31 17.41 13.12
C ILE A 210 -11.10 16.87 14.54
N TYR A 211 -9.86 16.62 14.93
CA TYR A 211 -9.48 16.20 16.28
C TYR A 211 -9.87 17.23 17.35
N ASP A 212 -9.53 18.51 17.14
CA ASP A 212 -9.92 19.61 18.04
C ASP A 212 -11.45 19.74 18.15
N ALA A 213 -12.17 19.64 17.03
CA ALA A 213 -13.64 19.67 17.02
C ALA A 213 -14.25 18.45 17.74
N GLU A 214 -13.61 17.28 17.64
CA GLU A 214 -14.04 16.03 18.29
C GLU A 214 -13.72 16.00 19.80
N ILE A 215 -12.67 16.69 20.26
CA ILE A 215 -12.40 16.92 21.69
C ILE A 215 -13.44 17.85 22.30
N ASN A 216 -13.73 18.96 21.61
CA ASN A 216 -14.68 19.97 22.09
C ASN A 216 -16.17 19.54 21.95
N ARG A 217 -16.43 18.31 21.49
CA ARG A 217 -17.76 17.75 21.26
C ARG A 217 -18.39 17.24 22.56
N ASP A 218 -19.35 18.00 23.10
CA ASP A 218 -20.22 17.49 24.16
C ASP A 218 -21.19 16.43 23.59
N ARG A 219 -20.90 15.16 23.92
CA ARG A 219 -21.69 14.01 23.44
C ARG A 219 -23.10 13.95 24.03
N ASP A 220 -23.36 14.63 25.14
CA ASP A 220 -24.69 14.61 25.76
C ASP A 220 -25.60 15.69 25.15
N GLU A 221 -25.06 16.87 24.81
CA GLU A 221 -25.78 17.85 23.96
C GLU A 221 -26.15 17.26 22.60
N GLU A 222 -25.26 16.50 21.96
CA GLU A 222 -25.55 15.92 20.65
C GLU A 222 -26.57 14.77 20.73
N LYS A 223 -26.53 13.92 21.78
CA LYS A 223 -27.58 12.93 22.04
C LYS A 223 -28.93 13.62 22.22
N GLU A 224 -28.98 14.77 22.90
CA GLU A 224 -30.19 15.57 22.99
C GLU A 224 -30.60 16.17 21.64
N ALA A 225 -29.66 16.74 20.86
CA ALA A 225 -29.94 17.31 19.55
C ALA A 225 -30.48 16.25 18.57
N ASN A 226 -29.92 15.05 18.56
CA ASN A 226 -30.43 13.93 17.77
C ASN A 226 -31.78 13.42 18.29
N ARG A 227 -32.01 13.36 19.60
CA ARG A 227 -33.35 13.09 20.16
C ARG A 227 -34.38 14.15 19.70
N ARG A 228 -34.02 15.44 19.72
CA ARG A 228 -34.85 16.56 19.23
C ARG A 228 -35.13 16.43 17.73
N ARG A 229 -34.11 16.20 16.89
CA ARG A 229 -34.26 15.96 15.43
C ARG A 229 -35.17 14.76 15.12
N ILE A 230 -35.06 13.67 15.88
CA ILE A 230 -35.94 12.48 15.74
C ILE A 230 -37.37 12.79 16.17
N LEU A 231 -37.57 13.57 17.24
CA LEU A 231 -38.88 14.05 17.67
C LEU A 231 -39.52 14.98 16.64
N GLU A 232 -38.75 15.88 16.02
CA GLU A 232 -39.23 16.77 14.95
C GLU A 232 -39.60 16.02 13.66
N LYS A 233 -38.80 15.04 13.22
CA LYS A 233 -39.17 14.17 12.09
C LYS A 233 -40.48 13.43 12.38
N LYS A 234 -40.62 12.82 13.57
CA LYS A 234 -41.87 12.18 14.01
C LYS A 234 -43.05 13.14 14.17
N ALA A 235 -42.80 14.43 14.45
CA ALA A 235 -43.85 15.45 14.52
C ALA A 235 -44.35 15.86 13.12
N LYS A 236 -43.45 15.90 12.12
CA LYS A 236 -43.77 16.17 10.71
C LYS A 236 -44.48 14.99 10.01
N GLU A 237 -44.33 13.77 10.50
CA GLU A 237 -44.95 12.54 9.95
C GLU A 237 -46.37 12.23 10.49
N LYS A 238 -47.02 13.13 11.24
CA LYS A 238 -48.40 12.88 11.71
C LYS A 238 -49.42 12.99 10.56
N PRO A 239 -50.30 11.99 10.35
CA PRO A 239 -51.22 11.97 9.22
C PRO A 239 -52.37 12.99 9.38
N VAL A 240 -52.70 13.67 8.29
CA VAL A 240 -53.86 14.57 8.20
C VAL A 240 -55.14 13.73 8.09
N ASN A 241 -55.92 13.69 9.17
CA ASN A 241 -57.24 13.04 9.16
C ASN A 241 -58.26 13.87 8.36
N VAL A 242 -58.43 13.55 7.09
CA VAL A 242 -59.56 14.05 6.28
C VAL A 242 -60.79 13.19 6.56
N VAL A 243 -61.82 13.81 7.14
CA VAL A 243 -63.11 13.15 7.44
C VAL A 243 -64.01 13.13 6.22
N THR A 244 -64.33 11.95 5.70
CA THR A 244 -65.51 11.73 4.84
C THR A 244 -66.23 10.43 5.22
N LYS A 245 -67.57 10.46 5.13
CA LYS A 245 -68.48 9.43 5.65
C LYS A 245 -68.59 8.21 4.71
N PRO A 246 -68.92 7.01 5.22
CA PRO A 246 -68.86 5.78 4.45
C PRO A 246 -70.08 5.62 3.53
N ASN A 247 -69.87 5.00 2.36
CA ASN A 247 -70.97 4.52 1.52
C ASN A 247 -70.79 3.02 1.23
N LYS A 248 -71.87 2.24 1.41
CA LYS A 248 -71.85 0.77 1.32
C LYS A 248 -72.00 0.32 -0.13
N ILE A 249 -71.12 -0.57 -0.59
CA ILE A 249 -71.50 -1.66 -1.51
C ILE A 249 -70.81 -2.95 -1.04
N LYS A 250 -71.61 -3.95 -0.64
CA LYS A 250 -71.24 -5.38 -0.76
C LYS A 250 -71.90 -5.86 -2.06
N ILE A 251 -71.33 -6.79 -2.83
CA ILE A 251 -71.57 -8.23 -2.65
C ILE A 251 -70.67 -9.02 -3.64
N GLN A 252 -69.92 -10.00 -3.12
CA GLN A 252 -69.70 -11.39 -3.64
C GLN A 252 -69.07 -11.60 -5.05
N GLN A 253 -68.30 -12.66 -5.34
CA GLN A 253 -67.76 -13.78 -4.53
C GLN A 253 -66.66 -14.50 -5.34
N SER A 254 -65.59 -14.95 -4.68
CA SER A 254 -65.00 -16.27 -4.94
C SER A 254 -64.18 -16.72 -3.72
N ASN A 255 -64.45 -17.92 -3.22
CA ASN A 255 -63.76 -18.47 -2.07
C ASN A 255 -62.42 -19.08 -2.50
N ASN A 256 -61.41 -18.99 -1.66
CA ASN A 256 -60.83 -20.18 -1.01
C ASN A 256 -60.01 -19.75 0.21
N ASN A 257 -59.81 -20.69 1.13
CA ASN A 257 -59.44 -20.41 2.51
C ASN A 257 -58.32 -21.36 2.95
N ILE A 258 -57.55 -20.94 3.96
CA ILE A 258 -56.66 -21.75 4.84
C ILE A 258 -55.15 -21.80 4.47
N ILE A 259 -54.33 -21.48 5.50
CA ILE A 259 -52.86 -21.49 5.68
C ILE A 259 -52.02 -20.40 4.96
N GLU A 260 -51.87 -19.24 5.62
CA GLU A 260 -50.68 -18.39 5.45
C GLU A 260 -49.60 -18.82 6.45
N GLU A 261 -48.38 -19.09 5.97
CA GLU A 261 -47.25 -19.50 6.81
C GLU A 261 -46.56 -18.31 7.49
N ASN A 262 -46.09 -18.50 8.73
CA ASN A 262 -45.40 -17.48 9.51
C ASN A 262 -43.92 -17.35 9.11
N TYR A 263 -43.55 -16.23 8.48
CA TYR A 263 -42.18 -15.99 8.01
C TYR A 263 -41.30 -15.07 8.89
N TRP A 264 -41.83 -14.54 10.01
CA TRP A 264 -41.10 -13.64 10.91
C TRP A 264 -40.59 -14.35 12.18
N ILE A 265 -39.31 -14.16 12.51
CA ILE A 265 -38.65 -14.64 13.75
C ILE A 265 -38.34 -13.45 14.66
N GLU A 266 -38.46 -13.63 15.98
CA GLU A 266 -37.96 -12.69 16.99
C GLU A 266 -36.53 -13.10 17.41
N ASN A 267 -35.54 -12.23 17.17
CA ASN A 267 -34.13 -12.42 17.53
C ASN A 267 -33.67 -11.30 18.48
N THR A 268 -32.58 -11.53 19.22
CA THR A 268 -32.02 -10.55 20.18
C THR A 268 -30.56 -10.23 19.81
N THR A 269 -30.18 -8.95 19.76
CA THR A 269 -28.78 -8.52 19.54
C THR A 269 -27.97 -8.56 20.83
N ALA A 270 -26.63 -8.48 20.72
CA ALA A 270 -25.69 -8.46 21.84
C ALA A 270 -25.94 -7.31 22.86
N ASP A 271 -26.60 -6.23 22.43
CA ASP A 271 -27.09 -5.13 23.28
C ASP A 271 -28.35 -5.49 24.12
N GLY A 272 -28.86 -6.72 24.03
CA GLY A 272 -30.11 -7.16 24.66
C GLY A 272 -31.40 -6.67 23.98
N LYS A 273 -31.30 -6.08 22.78
CA LYS A 273 -32.45 -5.50 22.06
C LYS A 273 -33.07 -6.51 21.09
N LYS A 274 -34.40 -6.60 21.11
CA LYS A 274 -35.17 -7.48 20.23
C LYS A 274 -35.39 -6.87 18.85
N PHE A 275 -35.22 -7.66 17.80
CA PHE A 275 -35.54 -7.32 16.41
C PHE A 275 -36.26 -8.48 15.72
N TYR A 276 -37.09 -8.15 14.73
CA TYR A 276 -37.86 -9.14 13.98
C TYR A 276 -37.22 -9.31 12.60
N PHE A 277 -37.03 -10.56 12.15
CA PHE A 277 -36.40 -10.88 10.88
C PHE A 277 -37.34 -11.72 10.02
N ASN A 278 -37.56 -11.30 8.77
CA ASN A 278 -38.36 -12.04 7.80
C ASN A 278 -37.48 -13.01 7.01
N LYS A 279 -37.74 -14.32 7.12
CA LYS A 279 -37.00 -15.36 6.38
C LYS A 279 -37.14 -15.25 4.86
N GLN A 280 -38.27 -14.73 4.34
CA GLN A 280 -38.50 -14.60 2.90
C GLN A 280 -37.89 -13.33 2.31
N THR A 281 -38.21 -12.15 2.87
CA THR A 281 -37.74 -10.87 2.31
C THR A 281 -36.33 -10.49 2.74
N LYS A 282 -35.76 -11.19 3.74
CA LYS A 282 -34.48 -10.88 4.42
C LYS A 282 -34.46 -9.50 5.09
N GLU A 283 -35.62 -8.88 5.28
CA GLU A 283 -35.77 -7.61 5.96
C GLU A 283 -35.73 -7.78 7.48
N SER A 284 -35.17 -6.79 8.18
CA SER A 284 -35.17 -6.72 9.65
C SER A 284 -35.87 -5.46 10.13
N THR A 285 -36.71 -5.60 11.17
CA THR A 285 -37.49 -4.49 11.74
C THR A 285 -37.35 -4.42 13.26
N TRP A 286 -37.13 -3.21 13.77
CA TRP A 286 -37.10 -2.92 15.21
C TRP A 286 -38.49 -2.72 15.82
N LYS A 287 -39.53 -2.64 14.98
CA LYS A 287 -40.94 -2.65 15.39
C LYS A 287 -41.53 -4.01 15.07
N LYS A 288 -42.33 -4.56 15.99
CA LYS A 288 -43.08 -5.80 15.79
C LYS A 288 -44.08 -5.61 14.62
N PRO A 289 -44.06 -6.45 13.57
CA PRO A 289 -45.03 -6.39 12.49
C PRO A 289 -46.47 -6.56 13.01
N THR A 290 -47.43 -5.90 12.36
CA THR A 290 -48.82 -5.77 12.86
C THR A 290 -49.59 -7.10 12.95
N PHE A 291 -49.09 -8.17 12.34
CA PHE A 291 -49.71 -9.49 12.34
C PHE A 291 -48.84 -10.50 13.10
N MET A 292 -49.07 -10.59 14.42
CA MET A 292 -48.66 -11.74 15.23
C MET A 292 -49.63 -11.87 16.41
N PRO A 293 -50.23 -13.04 16.67
CA PRO A 293 -51.11 -13.22 17.81
C PRO A 293 -50.35 -13.11 19.13
N ILE A 294 -51.05 -12.61 20.15
CA ILE A 294 -50.59 -12.56 21.54
C ILE A 294 -50.73 -13.97 22.13
N ASN A 295 -49.73 -14.43 22.89
CA ASN A 295 -49.95 -15.45 23.90
C ASN A 295 -49.02 -15.24 25.09
N GLU A 296 -49.62 -15.11 26.29
CA GLU A 296 -48.91 -14.91 27.55
C GLU A 296 -48.80 -16.22 28.34
N VAL A 297 -47.55 -16.58 28.68
CA VAL A 297 -47.10 -17.21 29.94
C VAL A 297 -47.86 -18.45 30.48
N LYS A 298 -47.16 -19.61 30.55
CA LYS A 298 -46.87 -20.30 31.84
C LYS A 298 -45.90 -21.49 31.70
N SER A 299 -45.17 -21.73 32.78
CA SER A 299 -44.22 -22.82 33.06
C SER A 299 -44.91 -24.18 33.33
N VAL A 300 -44.21 -25.29 33.10
CA VAL A 300 -44.10 -26.51 33.97
C VAL A 300 -43.13 -27.54 33.35
N GLN A 301 -42.58 -28.45 34.17
CA GLN A 301 -41.57 -29.49 33.87
C GLN A 301 -42.20 -30.86 33.45
N ILE A 302 -41.40 -31.95 33.44
CA ILE A 302 -41.72 -33.39 33.31
C ILE A 302 -41.71 -33.90 31.84
N VAL A 303 -41.20 -35.07 31.40
CA VAL A 303 -40.21 -36.13 31.77
C VAL A 303 -40.61 -37.42 30.99
N GLU A 304 -39.67 -38.36 30.78
CA GLU A 304 -39.81 -39.73 30.18
C GLU A 304 -40.11 -39.84 28.65
N GLU A 305 -39.46 -40.65 27.78
CA GLU A 305 -38.64 -41.90 27.79
C GLU A 305 -39.38 -43.15 27.19
N ILE A 306 -38.63 -44.23 26.85
CA ILE A 306 -39.02 -45.62 26.44
C ILE A 306 -39.29 -45.79 24.91
N GLU A 307 -38.79 -46.78 24.13
CA GLU A 307 -37.87 -47.97 24.26
C GLU A 307 -37.07 -48.12 22.92
N GLN A 308 -35.75 -48.39 22.85
CA GLN A 308 -34.97 -49.66 22.88
C GLN A 308 -35.14 -50.70 21.74
N SER A 309 -34.01 -51.30 21.32
CA SER A 309 -33.90 -52.71 20.92
C SER A 309 -32.53 -53.27 21.33
N VAL A 310 -32.50 -54.27 22.20
CA VAL A 310 -31.28 -54.91 22.76
C VAL A 310 -31.25 -56.39 22.36
N VAL A 311 -30.06 -56.91 22.04
CA VAL A 311 -29.75 -58.36 22.10
C VAL A 311 -28.39 -58.52 22.76
N HIS A 312 -28.30 -59.48 23.69
CA HIS A 312 -27.13 -59.78 24.51
C HIS A 312 -27.06 -61.31 24.70
N ILE A 313 -25.91 -61.93 24.41
CA ILE A 313 -25.54 -63.33 24.72
C ILE A 313 -24.00 -63.26 24.89
N GLU A 314 -23.50 -63.16 26.12
CA GLU A 314 -23.09 -64.24 27.04
C GLU A 314 -21.71 -64.86 26.74
N ASN A 315 -20.97 -65.17 27.81
CA ASN A 315 -19.55 -65.54 27.81
C ASN A 315 -19.34 -67.06 27.68
N GLU A 316 -18.18 -67.50 27.19
CA GLU A 316 -17.61 -68.80 27.59
C GLU A 316 -16.06 -68.79 27.58
N GLU A 317 -15.47 -69.63 28.43
CA GLU A 317 -14.08 -69.58 28.92
C GLU A 317 -13.06 -70.43 28.12
N VAL A 318 -11.77 -70.32 28.48
CA VAL A 318 -10.76 -71.44 28.51
C VAL A 318 -10.21 -71.93 27.12
N GLU A 319 -8.92 -72.23 26.88
CA GLU A 319 -7.70 -72.42 27.71
C GLU A 319 -6.39 -72.29 26.87
N GLU A 320 -5.23 -72.13 27.53
CA GLU A 320 -3.85 -72.65 27.20
C GLU A 320 -3.20 -72.40 25.79
N ILE A 321 -1.87 -72.21 25.62
CA ILE A 321 -0.66 -72.77 26.29
C ILE A 321 0.47 -71.71 26.42
N LEU A 322 1.35 -71.90 27.43
CA LEU A 322 2.53 -71.07 27.77
C LEU A 322 3.81 -71.38 26.95
N GLU A 323 4.75 -70.43 26.96
CA GLU A 323 6.19 -70.60 27.28
C GLU A 323 6.83 -69.19 27.32
N GLU A 324 6.87 -68.53 28.48
CA GLU A 324 7.94 -68.55 29.51
C GLU A 324 8.89 -67.32 29.43
N THR A 325 9.01 -66.66 30.59
CA THR A 325 9.72 -65.42 30.93
C THR A 325 11.17 -65.75 31.39
N PRO A 326 11.98 -64.92 32.09
CA PRO A 326 11.83 -63.54 32.62
C PRO A 326 13.07 -62.65 32.33
N ASP A 327 13.42 -61.51 32.95
CA ASP A 327 13.12 -60.71 34.18
C ASP A 327 13.28 -59.21 33.78
N GLU A 328 12.83 -58.15 34.47
CA GLU A 328 11.95 -57.93 35.63
C GLU A 328 11.43 -56.46 35.58
N ASN A 329 10.14 -56.25 35.91
CA ASN A 329 9.56 -55.24 36.84
C ASN A 329 10.10 -53.77 36.90
N GLN A 330 9.36 -52.69 37.20
CA GLN A 330 7.95 -52.34 37.53
C GLN A 330 7.96 -50.77 37.60
N GLU A 331 6.89 -49.95 37.51
CA GLU A 331 5.45 -50.17 37.31
C GLU A 331 4.82 -48.88 36.71
N SER A 332 3.89 -49.06 35.76
CA SER A 332 2.59 -48.37 35.61
C SER A 332 2.00 -47.78 36.90
N GLU A 333 1.11 -46.78 36.94
CA GLU A 333 0.35 -46.03 35.93
C GLU A 333 -0.25 -44.80 36.64
N SER A 334 -0.41 -43.65 35.97
CA SER A 334 -1.47 -42.65 36.26
C SER A 334 -1.42 -41.47 35.28
N GLU A 335 -1.72 -41.75 34.01
CA GLU A 335 -2.31 -40.72 33.15
C GLU A 335 -3.68 -40.34 33.74
N ASN A 336 -3.80 -39.13 34.33
CA ASN A 336 -5.04 -38.31 34.39
C ASN A 336 -4.90 -37.01 35.23
N GLN A 337 -3.75 -36.31 35.19
CA GLN A 337 -3.61 -34.96 35.80
C GLN A 337 -2.81 -33.93 34.97
N SER A 338 -2.24 -34.30 33.83
CA SER A 338 -1.24 -33.49 33.11
C SER A 338 -1.76 -32.56 31.99
N SER A 339 -3.06 -32.54 31.72
CA SER A 339 -3.65 -31.79 30.60
C SER A 339 -4.16 -30.38 30.95
N ILE A 340 -4.18 -30.00 32.24
CA ILE A 340 -4.67 -28.68 32.68
C ILE A 340 -3.52 -27.66 32.83
N SER A 341 -2.29 -28.09 33.12
CA SER A 341 -1.18 -27.19 33.48
C SER A 341 -0.70 -26.27 32.36
N ASN A 342 -0.77 -26.71 31.10
CA ASN A 342 -0.09 -26.01 29.99
C ASN A 342 -0.91 -24.87 29.38
N GLU A 343 -2.24 -24.88 29.54
CA GLU A 343 -3.12 -23.83 29.00
C GLU A 343 -3.08 -22.55 29.87
N GLU A 344 -2.99 -22.72 31.19
CA GLU A 344 -2.92 -21.61 32.16
C GLU A 344 -1.57 -20.88 32.08
N GLU A 345 -0.47 -21.60 31.89
CA GLU A 345 0.87 -21.01 31.76
C GLU A 345 1.07 -20.11 30.54
N GLN A 346 0.26 -20.27 29.49
CA GLN A 346 0.42 -19.58 28.21
C GLN A 346 -0.74 -18.63 27.86
N TYR A 347 -1.61 -18.28 28.83
CA TYR A 347 -2.81 -17.46 28.60
C TYR A 347 -2.57 -16.21 27.71
N LEU A 348 -1.53 -15.41 27.99
CA LEU A 348 -1.21 -14.20 27.20
C LEU A 348 -0.80 -14.54 25.75
N LYS A 349 -0.04 -15.63 25.55
CA LYS A 349 0.36 -16.11 24.22
C LYS A 349 -0.83 -16.69 23.44
N ASN A 350 -1.73 -17.38 24.14
CA ASN A 350 -2.96 -17.92 23.58
C ASN A 350 -3.88 -16.78 23.10
N TYR A 351 -4.10 -15.75 23.93
CA TYR A 351 -4.94 -14.59 23.58
C TYR A 351 -4.39 -13.81 22.36
N LEU A 352 -3.07 -13.60 22.32
CA LEU A 352 -2.42 -12.91 21.19
C LEU A 352 -2.36 -13.76 19.91
N GLY A 353 -2.56 -15.08 20.00
CA GLY A 353 -2.41 -16.03 18.89
C GLY A 353 -0.95 -16.33 18.51
N ILE A 354 -0.05 -16.25 19.49
CA ILE A 354 1.41 -16.38 19.30
C ILE A 354 1.96 -17.67 19.92
N ILE A 355 1.10 -18.68 20.09
CA ILE A 355 1.44 -20.01 20.62
C ILE A 355 2.61 -20.60 19.81
N GLY A 356 3.66 -21.05 20.49
CA GLY A 356 4.86 -21.61 19.88
C GLY A 356 5.76 -20.61 19.12
N LYS A 357 5.50 -19.30 19.21
CA LYS A 357 6.33 -18.24 18.61
C LYS A 357 7.00 -17.41 19.70
N ASP A 358 8.20 -16.91 19.40
CA ASP A 358 8.90 -15.94 20.26
C ASP A 358 8.24 -14.54 20.13
N PRO A 359 7.76 -13.94 21.23
CA PRO A 359 7.22 -12.58 21.24
C PRO A 359 8.16 -11.52 20.64
N LEU A 360 9.49 -11.67 20.80
CA LEU A 360 10.48 -10.70 20.31
C LEU A 360 10.69 -10.78 18.79
N ILE A 361 10.60 -11.97 18.20
CA ILE A 361 10.60 -12.15 16.73
C ILE A 361 9.33 -11.52 16.14
N ILE A 362 8.20 -11.60 16.85
CA ILE A 362 6.96 -10.97 16.41
C ILE A 362 7.06 -9.45 16.51
N GLU A 363 7.52 -8.89 17.63
CA GLU A 363 7.70 -7.45 17.83
C GLU A 363 8.55 -6.81 16.72
N SER A 364 9.73 -7.39 16.47
CA SER A 364 10.68 -6.92 15.45
C SER A 364 10.23 -7.15 14.00
N SER A 365 9.22 -7.97 13.73
CA SER A 365 8.80 -8.30 12.35
C SER A 365 8.15 -7.13 11.59
N ARG A 366 7.52 -6.16 12.28
CA ARG A 366 6.84 -4.99 11.69
C ARG A 366 6.38 -4.01 12.77
N PRO A 367 6.25 -2.70 12.45
CA PRO A 367 5.68 -1.73 13.37
C PRO A 367 4.19 -2.00 13.64
N ARG A 368 3.78 -1.92 14.90
CA ARG A 368 2.40 -2.12 15.39
C ARG A 368 2.06 -1.10 16.47
N ASP A 369 0.85 -1.18 17.01
CA ASP A 369 0.45 -0.42 18.21
C ASP A 369 1.50 -0.52 19.32
N LEU A 370 2.03 0.62 19.77
CA LEU A 370 3.09 0.69 20.78
C LEU A 370 2.72 -0.04 22.08
N ARG A 371 1.44 -0.18 22.45
CA ARG A 371 1.01 -0.97 23.62
C ARG A 371 1.19 -2.46 23.41
N ILE A 372 0.93 -2.93 22.18
CA ILE A 372 1.10 -4.34 21.80
C ILE A 372 2.59 -4.66 21.62
N GLN A 373 3.38 -3.75 21.01
CA GLN A 373 4.84 -3.88 20.99
C GLN A 373 5.39 -3.95 22.43
N ARG A 374 4.94 -3.04 23.31
CA ARG A 374 5.34 -3.05 24.73
C ARG A 374 4.96 -4.35 25.44
N LEU A 375 3.74 -4.84 25.24
CA LEU A 375 3.28 -6.11 25.79
C LEU A 375 4.13 -7.29 25.29
N LEU A 376 4.44 -7.36 24.00
CA LEU A 376 5.30 -8.39 23.41
C LEU A 376 6.71 -8.40 24.06
N ARG A 377 7.29 -7.22 24.35
CA ARG A 377 8.58 -7.12 25.05
C ARG A 377 8.51 -7.42 26.55
N LEU A 378 7.34 -7.24 27.17
CA LEU A 378 7.12 -7.58 28.58
C LEU A 378 6.85 -9.07 28.81
N ILE A 379 6.25 -9.80 27.85
CA ILE A 379 5.93 -11.23 28.01
C ILE A 379 7.15 -12.08 28.44
N PRO A 380 8.34 -12.00 27.80
CA PRO A 380 9.52 -12.75 28.25
C PRO A 380 9.95 -12.42 29.69
N LEU A 381 9.79 -11.16 30.13
CA LEU A 381 10.11 -10.74 31.50
C LEU A 381 9.07 -11.22 32.52
N ILE A 382 7.79 -11.26 32.14
CA ILE A 382 6.71 -11.81 32.95
C ILE A 382 6.93 -13.33 33.13
N GLU A 383 7.32 -14.02 32.06
CA GLU A 383 7.63 -15.46 32.08
C GLU A 383 8.89 -15.80 32.89
N SER A 384 9.87 -14.90 33.00
CA SER A 384 11.08 -15.13 33.81
C SER A 384 10.96 -14.75 35.30
N GLU A 385 10.22 -13.68 35.64
CA GLU A 385 10.22 -13.07 36.98
C GLU A 385 9.01 -13.44 37.87
N PHE A 386 7.96 -14.06 37.30
CA PHE A 386 6.69 -14.32 37.99
C PHE A 386 6.26 -15.79 37.95
N ASN A 387 5.62 -16.23 39.02
CA ASN A 387 5.01 -17.56 39.16
C ASN A 387 3.65 -17.62 38.46
N ASN A 388 3.12 -18.82 38.19
CA ASN A 388 1.86 -19.01 37.44
C ASN A 388 0.67 -18.23 38.04
N ASP A 389 0.48 -18.25 39.36
CA ASP A 389 -0.58 -17.47 40.04
C ASP A 389 -0.43 -15.96 39.80
N GLU A 390 0.79 -15.44 39.91
CA GLU A 390 1.08 -14.00 39.69
C GLU A 390 0.94 -13.62 38.21
N ARG A 391 1.29 -14.53 37.28
CA ARG A 391 1.04 -14.36 35.84
C ARG A 391 -0.45 -14.28 35.54
N LEU A 392 -1.28 -15.08 36.24
CA LEU A 392 -2.73 -15.04 36.11
C LEU A 392 -3.31 -13.74 36.68
N GLU A 393 -2.80 -13.24 37.81
CA GLU A 393 -3.16 -11.90 38.32
C GLU A 393 -2.80 -10.79 37.30
N LEU A 394 -1.60 -10.83 36.71
CA LEU A 394 -1.19 -9.87 35.67
C LEU A 394 -1.99 -10.01 34.36
N ALA A 395 -2.39 -11.23 34.00
CA ALA A 395 -3.28 -11.45 32.87
C ALA A 395 -4.68 -10.84 33.12
N ASN A 396 -5.20 -10.98 34.34
CA ASN A 396 -6.47 -10.38 34.76
C ASN A 396 -6.42 -8.85 34.81
N THR A 397 -5.28 -8.23 35.15
CA THR A 397 -5.14 -6.75 35.08
C THR A 397 -4.99 -6.25 33.64
N LEU A 398 -4.46 -7.05 32.71
CA LEU A 398 -4.39 -6.73 31.28
C LEU A 398 -5.69 -7.02 30.51
N GLU A 399 -6.54 -7.93 31.01
CA GLU A 399 -7.78 -8.37 30.34
C GLU A 399 -8.69 -7.21 29.85
N PRO A 400 -8.92 -6.12 30.61
CA PRO A 400 -9.74 -4.99 30.16
C PRO A 400 -9.16 -4.27 28.94
N LEU A 401 -7.84 -4.12 28.87
CA LEU A 401 -7.13 -3.52 27.75
C LEU A 401 -7.12 -4.46 26.54
N MET A 402 -6.86 -5.76 26.75
CA MET A 402 -6.87 -6.74 25.68
C MET A 402 -8.24 -6.85 25.01
N LYS A 403 -9.33 -6.92 25.81
CA LYS A 403 -10.72 -6.86 25.31
C LYS A 403 -11.04 -5.53 24.64
N ASN A 404 -10.47 -4.43 25.09
CA ASN A 404 -10.66 -3.12 24.46
C ASN A 404 -10.04 -3.06 23.06
N ILE A 405 -8.77 -3.49 22.93
CA ILE A 405 -8.05 -3.54 21.66
C ILE A 405 -8.71 -4.54 20.72
N GLU A 406 -9.02 -5.76 21.17
CA GLU A 406 -9.74 -6.75 20.36
C GLU A 406 -11.07 -6.19 19.85
N LYS A 407 -11.88 -5.56 20.71
CA LYS A 407 -13.16 -4.98 20.29
C LYS A 407 -12.98 -3.82 19.30
N TRP A 408 -11.92 -3.02 19.43
CA TRP A 408 -11.58 -1.98 18.45
C TRP A 408 -11.18 -2.57 17.09
N VAL A 409 -10.30 -3.58 17.09
CA VAL A 409 -9.85 -4.30 15.89
C VAL A 409 -11.06 -4.94 15.22
N ARG A 410 -11.89 -5.65 15.99
CA ARG A 410 -13.11 -6.31 15.54
C ARG A 410 -14.08 -5.35 14.86
N VAL A 411 -14.43 -4.24 15.52
CA VAL A 411 -15.34 -3.24 14.95
C VAL A 411 -14.78 -2.68 13.64
N ARG A 412 -13.50 -2.29 13.58
CA ARG A 412 -12.91 -1.72 12.36
C ARG A 412 -12.76 -2.76 11.24
N SER A 413 -12.40 -3.99 11.57
CA SER A 413 -12.30 -5.09 10.61
C SER A 413 -13.64 -5.53 10.05
N GLU A 414 -14.72 -5.52 10.85
CA GLU A 414 -16.08 -5.77 10.37
C GLU A 414 -16.56 -4.68 9.40
N HIS A 415 -16.32 -3.39 9.73
CA HIS A 415 -16.63 -2.27 8.82
C HIS A 415 -15.86 -2.35 7.49
N ARG A 416 -14.66 -2.95 7.52
CA ARG A 416 -13.76 -3.14 6.36
C ARG A 416 -13.90 -4.51 5.69
N ARG A 417 -14.80 -5.36 6.17
CA ARG A 417 -15.05 -6.73 5.68
C ARG A 417 -13.81 -7.63 5.70
N CYS A 418 -12.90 -7.41 6.64
CA CYS A 418 -11.65 -8.16 6.78
C CYS A 418 -11.51 -8.89 8.13
N TRP A 419 -12.60 -8.99 8.91
CA TRP A 419 -12.61 -9.76 10.16
C TRP A 419 -12.60 -11.26 9.87
N GLU A 420 -11.70 -11.99 10.54
CA GLU A 420 -11.61 -13.45 10.48
C GLU A 420 -11.46 -14.02 11.90
N SER A 421 -12.35 -14.96 12.26
CA SER A 421 -12.48 -15.46 13.64
C SER A 421 -11.56 -16.63 13.97
N SER A 422 -10.84 -17.18 13.00
CA SER A 422 -9.89 -18.29 13.16
C SER A 422 -8.45 -17.84 13.43
N GLU A 423 -8.18 -16.54 13.31
CA GLU A 423 -6.88 -15.93 13.56
C GLU A 423 -6.84 -15.27 14.95
N GLY A 424 -5.68 -15.30 15.60
CA GLY A 424 -5.49 -14.57 16.86
C GLY A 424 -5.26 -13.07 16.66
N LEU A 425 -5.29 -12.32 17.77
CA LEU A 425 -5.34 -10.85 17.74
C LEU A 425 -4.21 -10.19 16.92
N ILE A 426 -2.97 -10.70 16.98
CA ILE A 426 -1.85 -10.15 16.21
C ILE A 426 -2.11 -10.26 14.69
N ALA A 427 -2.59 -11.40 14.21
CA ALA A 427 -2.87 -11.58 12.78
C ALA A 427 -4.07 -10.74 12.31
N GLN A 428 -5.10 -10.61 13.14
CA GLN A 428 -6.24 -9.71 12.90
C GLN A 428 -5.82 -8.23 12.84
N MET A 429 -4.93 -7.81 13.75
CA MET A 429 -4.32 -6.47 13.74
C MET A 429 -3.47 -6.26 12.49
N ASP A 430 -2.64 -7.24 12.13
CA ASP A 430 -1.73 -7.14 11.00
C ASP A 430 -2.50 -6.96 9.68
N ARG A 431 -3.56 -7.76 9.51
CA ARG A 431 -4.52 -7.67 8.39
C ARG A 431 -5.28 -6.34 8.37
N LEU A 432 -5.78 -5.89 9.51
CA LEU A 432 -6.47 -4.59 9.61
C LEU A 432 -5.55 -3.43 9.26
N GLN A 433 -4.31 -3.44 9.75
CA GLN A 433 -3.33 -2.38 9.49
C GLN A 433 -2.92 -2.35 8.01
N ASN A 434 -2.76 -3.50 7.34
CA ASN A 434 -2.55 -3.52 5.88
C ASN A 434 -3.69 -2.78 5.13
N ILE A 435 -4.94 -2.99 5.55
CA ILE A 435 -6.12 -2.33 4.94
C ILE A 435 -6.30 -0.88 5.40
N LEU A 436 -5.72 -0.49 6.54
CA LEU A 436 -5.63 0.90 6.99
C LEU A 436 -4.54 1.68 6.25
N ASN A 437 -3.47 1.01 5.79
CA ASN A 437 -2.49 1.61 4.89
C ASN A 437 -3.14 1.97 3.54
N ASP A 438 -3.95 1.07 2.96
CA ASP A 438 -4.66 1.33 1.69
C ASP A 438 -5.77 2.39 1.79
N VAL A 439 -6.42 2.45 2.95
CA VAL A 439 -7.55 3.34 3.24
C VAL A 439 -7.52 3.69 4.73
N PRO A 440 -6.98 4.84 5.18
CA PRO A 440 -7.10 5.24 6.58
C PRO A 440 -8.58 5.30 6.99
N GLY A 441 -8.86 5.13 8.29
CA GLY A 441 -10.23 5.04 8.81
C GLY A 441 -10.54 6.16 9.80
N PRO A 442 -11.81 6.60 9.90
CA PRO A 442 -12.16 7.74 10.75
C PRO A 442 -11.82 7.49 12.23
N GLY A 443 -11.20 8.50 12.84
CA GLY A 443 -10.80 8.55 14.25
C GLY A 443 -9.42 7.96 14.54
N ILE A 444 -8.80 8.44 15.64
CA ILE A 444 -7.46 8.15 16.18
C ILE A 444 -6.70 7.04 15.43
N GLN A 445 -5.67 7.46 14.69
CA GLN A 445 -4.58 6.57 14.29
C GLN A 445 -3.96 5.99 15.56
N LEU A 446 -3.83 4.66 15.66
CA LEU A 446 -3.10 4.06 16.78
C LEU A 446 -1.65 4.58 16.74
N PRO A 447 -1.00 4.79 17.89
CA PRO A 447 0.44 5.05 17.90
C PRO A 447 1.14 3.79 17.38
N ILE A 448 1.50 3.79 16.09
CA ILE A 448 2.14 2.68 15.39
C ILE A 448 3.65 2.94 15.33
N GLY A 449 4.45 1.94 15.68
CA GLY A 449 5.90 2.02 15.62
C GLY A 449 6.58 0.78 16.19
N PHE A 450 7.86 0.91 16.53
CA PHE A 450 8.60 -0.01 17.39
C PHE A 450 8.69 0.56 18.81
N ASP A 451 8.75 -0.30 19.83
CA ASP A 451 8.85 0.19 21.21
C ASP A 451 10.32 0.39 21.63
N ASP A 452 10.80 1.62 21.54
CA ASP A 452 12.16 1.98 21.97
C ASP A 452 12.30 2.22 23.48
N ARG A 453 11.20 2.14 24.26
CA ARG A 453 11.23 2.48 25.69
C ARG A 453 12.12 1.51 26.47
N PRO A 454 12.92 1.98 27.46
CA PRO A 454 13.76 1.11 28.27
C PRO A 454 12.89 0.14 29.08
N LEU A 455 13.25 -1.15 29.09
CA LEU A 455 12.50 -2.17 29.82
C LEU A 455 12.71 -2.06 31.35
N PRO A 456 11.69 -2.36 32.17
CA PRO A 456 11.77 -2.30 33.62
C PRO A 456 12.67 -3.43 34.16
N LYS A 457 13.57 -3.08 35.08
CA LYS A 457 14.58 -4.01 35.64
C LYS A 457 14.17 -4.66 36.97
N THR A 458 12.96 -4.40 37.46
CA THR A 458 12.49 -4.87 38.76
C THR A 458 11.07 -5.40 38.67
N LYS A 459 10.75 -6.44 39.44
CA LYS A 459 9.41 -7.03 39.53
C LYS A 459 8.31 -5.98 39.79
N GLN A 460 8.55 -5.06 40.72
CA GLN A 460 7.64 -3.93 41.00
C GLN A 460 7.55 -2.91 39.86
N GLY A 461 8.59 -2.76 39.04
CA GLY A 461 8.57 -1.94 37.83
C GLY A 461 7.67 -2.55 36.75
N ILE A 462 7.76 -3.87 36.55
CA ILE A 462 6.90 -4.62 35.61
C ILE A 462 5.42 -4.47 36.00
N ILE A 463 5.07 -4.67 37.28
CA ILE A 463 3.69 -4.52 37.77
C ILE A 463 3.16 -3.12 37.49
N ARG A 464 3.89 -2.07 37.91
CA ARG A 464 3.47 -0.67 37.68
C ARG A 464 3.32 -0.33 36.20
N GLU A 465 4.18 -0.88 35.34
CA GLU A 465 4.09 -0.63 33.92
C GLU A 465 2.86 -1.32 33.30
N ILE A 466 2.52 -2.53 33.74
CA ILE A 466 1.29 -3.23 33.36
C ILE A 466 0.05 -2.45 33.84
N GLU A 467 0.05 -1.94 35.07
CA GLU A 467 -1.01 -1.08 35.62
C GLU A 467 -1.17 0.21 34.81
N ASN A 468 -0.08 0.90 34.47
CA ASN A 468 -0.11 2.11 33.64
C ASN A 468 -0.65 1.81 32.23
N ILE A 469 -0.14 0.74 31.59
CA ILE A 469 -0.61 0.31 30.26
C ILE A 469 -2.11 0.02 30.29
N SER A 470 -2.60 -0.72 31.30
CA SER A 470 -4.02 -1.09 31.40
C SER A 470 -4.95 0.10 31.65
N ASN A 471 -4.56 1.03 32.54
CA ASN A 471 -5.38 2.20 32.88
C ASN A 471 -5.38 3.26 31.77
N ASP A 472 -4.19 3.63 31.30
CA ASP A 472 -4.01 4.77 30.40
C ASP A 472 -4.15 4.33 28.92
N GLY A 473 -3.87 3.06 28.61
CA GLY A 473 -3.85 2.51 27.26
C GLY A 473 -5.21 2.11 26.65
N LEU A 474 -6.35 2.54 27.19
CA LEU A 474 -7.67 2.19 26.64
C LEU A 474 -8.03 2.97 25.36
N VAL A 475 -8.31 2.29 24.25
CA VAL A 475 -8.79 2.90 23.01
C VAL A 475 -10.29 3.16 23.08
N SER A 476 -10.76 4.22 22.42
CA SER A 476 -12.19 4.35 22.15
C SER A 476 -12.63 3.44 21.00
N VAL A 477 -13.43 2.43 21.34
CA VAL A 477 -14.02 1.45 20.43
C VAL A 477 -15.02 2.07 19.43
N SER A 478 -15.52 3.28 19.70
CA SER A 478 -16.61 3.91 18.93
C SER A 478 -16.26 5.34 18.53
N GLY A 479 -15.44 5.48 17.48
CA GLY A 479 -15.36 6.66 16.60
C GLY A 479 -15.33 8.04 17.26
N GLY A 480 -14.71 8.18 18.44
CA GLY A 480 -14.72 9.42 19.21
C GLY A 480 -13.85 9.33 20.45
N ILE A 481 -13.05 10.36 20.69
CA ILE A 481 -11.80 10.35 21.47
C ILE A 481 -11.98 10.01 22.97
N LYS A 482 -11.01 9.27 23.51
CA LYS A 482 -10.30 9.61 24.75
C LYS A 482 -8.81 9.57 24.39
N ALA A 483 -8.09 10.64 24.68
CA ALA A 483 -6.65 10.72 24.49
C ALA A 483 -5.94 10.31 25.78
N LEU A 484 -4.69 9.89 25.62
CA LEU A 484 -3.66 9.79 26.67
C LEU A 484 -3.24 11.19 27.12
#